data_AF-A0A9X2EVU4-F1
#
_entry.id   AF-A0A9X2EVU4-F1
#
_cell.length_a   1.000
_cell.length_b   1.000
_cell.length_c   1.000
_cell.angle_alpha   90.00
_cell.angle_beta   90.00
_cell.angle_gamma   90.00
#
_symmetry.space_group_name_H-M   'P 1'
#
loop_
_entity.id
_entity.type
_entity.pdbx_description
1 polymer ?
#
loop_
_entity_poly.entity_id
_entity_poly.type
_entity_poly.pdbx_seq_one_letter_code
_entity_poly.pdbx_strand_id
1 'polypeptide(L)'
;MNIVDIIEKRDCGELRVNFSPNWNYPITTLLSGFGLFPNEQNLIEVEIDMAREIVEAILWRDLAHSGEIMPREEAKKYSEYLIYSVAPAESTFYTNAEWHKYHGTSSFGLSPFTGSTFDGGILCVGKNSAMCIWVEDED
;
A
#
# COMPACT_ATOMS: atom_id res chain seq x y z
N MET A 1 -4.91 17.28 -6.16
CA MET A 1 -4.63 16.50 -4.94
C MET A 1 -3.13 16.28 -4.91
N ASN A 2 -2.51 16.38 -3.74
CA ASN A 2 -1.06 16.23 -3.59
C ASN A 2 -0.77 15.04 -2.67
N ILE A 3 0.27 14.27 -2.99
CA ILE A 3 0.71 13.12 -2.18
C ILE A 3 1.14 13.58 -0.78
N VAL A 4 1.75 14.76 -0.67
CA VAL A 4 2.16 15.32 0.63
C VAL A 4 0.95 15.49 1.55
N ASP A 5 -0.14 16.06 1.05
CA ASP A 5 -1.38 16.25 1.83
C ASP A 5 -1.95 14.91 2.34
N ILE A 6 -1.83 13.84 1.54
CA ILE A 6 -2.29 12.49 1.91
C ILE A 6 -1.43 11.94 3.05
N ILE A 7 -0.11 12.10 2.96
CA ILE A 7 0.84 11.67 4.00
C ILE A 7 0.60 12.45 5.29
N GLU A 8 0.48 13.78 5.22
CA GLU A 8 0.23 14.63 6.39
C GLU A 8 -1.11 14.32 7.09
N LYS A 9 -2.13 13.93 6.31
CA LYS A 9 -3.43 13.54 6.86
C LYS A 9 -3.45 12.15 7.47
N ARG A 10 -2.56 11.26 7.06
CA ARG A 10 -2.41 9.95 7.72
C ARG A 10 -1.45 10.09 8.89
N ASP A 11 -1.90 10.72 9.96
CA ASP A 11 -1.12 11.11 11.14
C ASP A 11 -0.90 9.99 12.18
N CYS A 12 -1.10 8.73 11.78
CA CYS A 12 -0.88 7.52 12.55
C CYS A 12 -0.07 6.54 11.68
N GLY A 13 0.78 5.69 12.28
CA GLY A 13 1.75 4.86 11.54
C GLY A 13 2.69 5.66 10.62
N GLU A 14 3.46 4.96 9.79
CA GLU A 14 4.26 5.58 8.73
C GLU A 14 3.69 5.20 7.35
N LEU A 15 3.16 6.20 6.62
CA LEU A 15 2.75 6.04 5.22
C LEU A 15 3.93 6.31 4.29
N ARG A 16 4.27 5.30 3.48
CA ARG A 16 5.23 5.38 2.39
C ARG A 16 4.52 5.48 1.07
N VAL A 17 4.91 6.49 0.28
CA VAL A 17 4.53 6.61 -1.12
C VAL A 17 5.81 6.80 -1.93
N ASN A 18 6.32 5.72 -2.51
CA ASN A 18 7.58 5.72 -3.26
C ASN A 18 7.31 5.51 -4.74
N PHE A 19 8.16 6.10 -5.58
CA PHE A 19 8.09 5.94 -7.02
C PHE A 19 9.48 5.63 -7.58
N SER A 20 9.54 4.65 -8.48
CA SER A 20 10.76 4.25 -9.18
C SER A 20 10.56 4.35 -10.69
N PRO A 21 11.15 5.38 -11.35
CA PRO A 21 11.15 5.48 -12.80
C PRO A 21 12.20 4.58 -13.45
N ASN A 22 11.92 4.11 -14.67
CA ASN A 22 12.84 3.36 -15.52
C ASN A 22 13.48 2.14 -14.83
N TRP A 23 12.71 1.43 -14.00
CA TRP A 23 13.22 0.22 -13.35
C TRP A 23 13.42 -0.90 -14.39
N ASN A 24 14.54 -1.61 -14.28
CA ASN A 24 14.87 -2.77 -15.12
C ASN A 24 15.76 -3.74 -14.33
N TYR A 25 15.34 -4.04 -13.10
CA TYR A 25 16.05 -4.88 -12.14
C TYR A 25 15.04 -5.82 -11.46
N PRO A 26 15.49 -6.87 -10.77
CA PRO A 26 14.58 -7.81 -10.11
C PRO A 26 13.64 -7.11 -9.12
N ILE A 27 12.42 -7.62 -8.96
CA ILE A 27 11.41 -7.06 -8.06
C ILE A 27 11.90 -7.00 -6.60
N THR A 28 12.77 -7.91 -6.18
CA THR A 28 13.44 -7.87 -4.87
C THR A 28 14.29 -6.62 -4.67
N THR A 29 14.97 -6.15 -5.73
CA THR A 29 15.71 -4.88 -5.69
C THR A 29 14.76 -3.69 -5.63
N LEU A 30 13.62 -3.77 -6.32
CA LEU A 30 12.57 -2.76 -6.26
C LEU A 30 11.98 -2.63 -4.85
N LEU A 31 11.64 -3.75 -4.23
CA LEU A 31 11.14 -3.82 -2.85
C LEU A 31 12.12 -3.15 -1.87
N SER A 32 13.40 -3.53 -1.93
CA SER A 32 14.42 -2.89 -1.09
C SER A 32 14.59 -1.40 -1.36
N GLY A 33 14.48 -0.97 -2.63
CA GLY A 33 14.49 0.45 -3.00
C GLY A 33 13.31 1.24 -2.43
N PHE A 34 12.21 0.56 -2.10
CA PHE A 34 11.04 1.12 -1.42
C PHE A 34 11.07 0.96 0.11
N GLY A 35 12.18 0.45 0.67
CA GLY A 35 12.32 0.22 2.11
C GLY A 35 11.63 -1.06 2.60
N LEU A 36 11.21 -1.94 1.69
CA LEU A 36 10.56 -3.21 2.01
C LEU A 36 11.55 -4.37 1.99
N PHE A 37 11.24 -5.42 2.75
CA PHE A 37 11.99 -6.66 2.71
C PHE A 37 11.93 -7.29 1.32
N PRO A 38 13.07 -7.76 0.77
CA PRO A 38 13.16 -8.27 -0.60
C PRO A 38 12.62 -9.71 -0.71
N ASN A 39 11.34 -9.93 -0.39
CA ASN A 39 10.69 -11.24 -0.46
C ASN A 39 9.51 -11.25 -1.44
N GLU A 40 9.79 -11.54 -2.71
CA GLU A 40 8.77 -11.60 -3.76
C GLU A 40 7.74 -12.72 -3.57
N GLN A 41 8.06 -13.77 -2.80
CA GLN A 41 7.17 -14.93 -2.61
C GLN A 41 5.95 -14.59 -1.75
N ASN A 42 6.05 -13.49 -1.00
CA ASN A 42 4.99 -12.96 -0.15
C ASN A 42 4.04 -12.01 -0.92
N LEU A 43 4.35 -11.70 -2.18
CA LEU A 43 3.50 -10.84 -3.00
C LEU A 43 2.28 -11.63 -3.52
N ILE A 44 1.11 -11.10 -3.24
CA ILE A 44 -0.17 -11.61 -3.71
C ILE A 44 -0.71 -10.63 -4.74
N GLU A 45 -0.88 -11.11 -5.97
CA GLU A 45 -1.46 -10.31 -7.05
C GLU A 45 -2.96 -10.04 -6.79
N VAL A 46 -3.39 -8.80 -7.07
CA VAL A 46 -4.78 -8.36 -6.90
C VAL A 46 -5.23 -7.53 -8.09
N GLU A 47 -6.54 -7.54 -8.34
CA GLU A 47 -7.17 -6.67 -9.33
C GLU A 47 -7.13 -5.20 -8.88
N ILE A 48 -7.20 -4.27 -9.85
CA ILE A 48 -7.09 -2.84 -9.61
C ILE A 48 -8.14 -2.30 -8.60
N ASP A 49 -9.37 -2.82 -8.65
CA ASP A 49 -10.43 -2.39 -7.74
C ASP A 49 -10.16 -2.84 -6.29
N MET A 50 -9.58 -4.02 -6.12
CA MET A 50 -9.10 -4.49 -4.82
C MET A 50 -7.92 -3.64 -4.36
N ALA A 51 -6.97 -3.30 -5.22
CA ALA A 51 -5.86 -2.40 -4.87
C ALA A 51 -6.36 -1.04 -4.36
N ARG A 52 -7.39 -0.47 -4.99
CA ARG A 52 -8.06 0.76 -4.52
C ARG A 52 -8.73 0.59 -3.16
N GLU A 53 -9.39 -0.54 -2.92
CA GLU A 53 -10.00 -0.86 -1.62
C GLU A 53 -8.97 -0.99 -0.51
N ILE A 54 -7.84 -1.60 -0.81
CA ILE A 54 -6.71 -1.74 0.10
C ILE A 54 -6.16 -0.36 0.50
N VAL A 55 -5.89 0.49 -0.49
CA VAL A 55 -5.42 1.86 -0.24
C VAL A 55 -6.46 2.68 0.50
N GLU A 56 -7.75 2.54 0.18
CA GLU A 56 -8.84 3.19 0.92
C GLU A 56 -8.84 2.76 2.39
N ALA A 57 -8.71 1.45 2.66
CA ALA A 57 -8.74 0.90 4.00
C ALA A 57 -7.56 1.39 4.85
N ILE A 58 -6.34 1.33 4.32
CA ILE A 58 -5.16 1.81 5.05
C ILE A 58 -5.15 3.31 5.24
N LEU A 59 -5.79 4.11 4.38
CA LEU A 59 -5.90 5.55 4.62
C LEU A 59 -7.01 5.87 5.62
N TRP A 60 -8.12 5.13 5.61
CA TRP A 60 -9.26 5.36 6.49
C TRP A 60 -8.93 5.04 7.95
N ARG A 61 -8.24 3.93 8.22
CA ARG A 61 -8.06 3.40 9.59
C ARG A 61 -6.63 3.01 9.91
N ASP A 62 -6.30 3.07 11.20
CA ASP A 62 -5.07 2.48 11.72
C ASP A 62 -5.12 0.94 11.63
N LEU A 63 -3.94 0.31 11.57
CA LEU A 63 -3.86 -1.14 11.33
C LEU A 63 -4.04 -1.95 12.62
N ALA A 64 -3.72 -1.37 13.78
CA ALA A 64 -3.67 -2.06 15.07
C ALA A 64 -5.05 -2.16 15.77
N HIS A 65 -5.79 -1.06 15.77
CA HIS A 65 -7.03 -0.85 16.52
C HIS A 65 -8.23 -0.53 15.62
N SER A 66 -8.01 -0.30 14.32
CA SER A 66 -9.05 0.08 13.37
C SER A 66 -9.78 1.37 13.75
N GLY A 67 -9.11 2.25 14.50
CA GLY A 67 -9.54 3.61 14.75
C GLY A 67 -9.53 4.42 13.46
N GLU A 68 -10.45 5.37 13.36
CA GLU A 68 -10.56 6.23 12.19
C GLU A 68 -9.44 7.28 12.21
N ILE A 69 -8.66 7.34 11.13
CA ILE A 69 -7.63 8.35 10.88
C ILE A 69 -8.24 9.53 10.11
N MET A 70 -8.96 9.23 9.03
CA MET A 70 -9.66 10.24 8.22
C MET A 70 -11.01 9.73 7.75
N PRO A 71 -11.99 10.59 7.39
CA PRO A 71 -13.29 10.12 6.91
C PRO A 71 -13.16 9.18 5.70
N ARG A 72 -13.94 8.10 5.68
CA ARG A 72 -13.90 7.10 4.59
C ARG A 72 -14.09 7.70 3.20
N GLU A 73 -14.96 8.70 3.06
CA GLU A 73 -15.17 9.38 1.78
C GLU A 73 -13.92 10.14 1.30
N GLU A 74 -13.12 10.65 2.22
CA GLU A 74 -11.84 11.30 1.92
C GLU A 74 -10.79 10.26 1.55
N ALA A 75 -10.67 9.18 2.35
CA ALA A 75 -9.80 8.05 2.04
C ALA A 75 -10.08 7.44 0.66
N LYS A 76 -11.36 7.32 0.29
CA LYS A 76 -11.79 6.86 -1.04
C LYS A 76 -11.31 7.79 -2.16
N LYS A 77 -11.46 9.11 -2.00
CA LYS A 77 -10.97 10.07 -3.01
C LYS A 77 -9.45 9.97 -3.18
N TYR A 78 -8.73 9.78 -2.07
CA TYR A 78 -7.28 9.66 -2.08
C TYR A 78 -6.80 8.36 -2.71
N SER A 79 -7.48 7.25 -2.42
CA SER A 79 -7.17 5.96 -3.03
C SER A 79 -7.48 5.95 -4.54
N GLU A 80 -8.59 6.54 -4.97
CA GLU A 80 -8.92 6.71 -6.38
C GLU A 80 -7.84 7.54 -7.10
N TYR A 81 -7.38 8.63 -6.50
CA TYR A 81 -6.30 9.45 -7.07
C TYR A 81 -4.99 8.66 -7.18
N LEU A 82 -4.56 8.00 -6.11
CA LEU A 82 -3.30 7.24 -6.09
C LEU A 82 -3.32 6.08 -7.10
N ILE A 83 -4.40 5.30 -7.16
CA ILE A 83 -4.49 4.12 -8.03
C ILE A 83 -4.75 4.49 -9.49
N TYR A 84 -5.69 5.41 -9.76
CA TYR A 84 -6.11 5.66 -11.15
C TYR A 84 -5.36 6.83 -11.81
N SER A 85 -4.75 7.73 -11.02
CA SER A 85 -4.05 8.91 -11.58
C SER A 85 -2.54 8.89 -11.40
N VAL A 86 -2.01 8.23 -10.37
CA VAL A 86 -0.57 8.23 -10.05
C VAL A 86 0.11 6.91 -10.39
N ALA A 87 -0.55 5.78 -10.13
CA ALA A 87 0.02 4.47 -10.43
C ALA A 87 0.37 4.35 -11.93
N PRO A 88 1.47 3.67 -12.27
CA PRO A 88 1.84 3.47 -13.66
C PRO A 88 0.71 2.82 -14.48
N ALA A 89 0.58 3.24 -15.73
CA ALA A 89 -0.37 2.61 -16.65
C ALA A 89 -0.05 1.11 -16.84
N GLU A 90 -1.09 0.30 -17.00
CA GLU A 90 -0.98 -1.16 -17.18
C GLU A 90 -0.18 -1.84 -16.06
N SER A 91 -0.28 -1.33 -14.82
CA SER A 91 0.37 -1.95 -13.66
C SER A 91 -0.27 -3.28 -13.30
N THR A 92 0.56 -4.24 -12.91
CA THR A 92 0.14 -5.34 -12.04
C THR A 92 0.20 -4.86 -10.59
N PHE A 93 -0.79 -5.21 -9.78
CA PHE A 93 -0.88 -4.78 -8.39
C PHE A 93 -0.63 -5.95 -7.46
N TYR A 94 0.19 -5.73 -6.43
CA TYR A 94 0.51 -6.73 -5.43
C TYR A 94 0.28 -6.21 -4.02
N THR A 95 -0.02 -7.12 -3.11
CA THR A 95 -0.15 -6.87 -1.67
C THR A 95 0.48 -8.01 -0.85
N ASN A 96 0.42 -7.94 0.47
CA ASN A 96 1.02 -8.91 1.39
C ASN A 96 0.01 -9.75 2.19
N ALA A 97 -1.29 -9.58 1.92
CA ALA A 97 -2.35 -10.27 2.66
C ALA A 97 -3.58 -10.57 1.79
N GLU A 98 -4.45 -11.44 2.30
CA GLU A 98 -5.75 -11.73 1.70
C GLU A 98 -6.82 -10.73 2.20
N TRP A 99 -6.90 -9.56 1.56
CA TRP A 99 -7.73 -8.42 2.04
C TRP A 99 -9.24 -8.64 1.97
N HIS A 100 -9.71 -9.66 1.24
CA HIS A 100 -11.13 -10.05 1.26
C HIS A 100 -11.61 -10.48 2.67
N LYS A 101 -10.70 -10.69 3.62
CA LYS A 101 -10.98 -10.99 5.03
C LYS A 101 -10.88 -9.78 5.96
N TYR A 102 -10.57 -8.58 5.49
CA TYR A 102 -10.38 -7.37 6.32
C TYR A 102 -11.64 -6.98 7.11
N HIS A 103 -12.83 -7.36 6.64
CA HIS A 103 -14.07 -7.21 7.41
C HIS A 103 -14.13 -8.09 8.68
N GLY A 104 -13.19 -9.03 8.84
CA GLY A 104 -12.94 -9.83 10.04
C GLY A 104 -11.59 -9.48 10.66
N THR A 105 -11.57 -9.38 11.98
CA THR A 105 -10.39 -9.13 12.82
C THR A 105 -9.16 -9.95 12.38
N SER A 106 -7.99 -9.29 12.29
CA SER A 106 -6.63 -9.87 12.17
C SER A 106 -6.13 -10.36 10.80
N SER A 107 -6.30 -9.58 9.71
CA SER A 107 -5.69 -9.93 8.40
C SER A 107 -4.34 -9.23 8.11
N PHE A 108 -3.86 -8.33 8.98
CA PHE A 108 -2.52 -7.71 8.88
C PHE A 108 -1.45 -8.71 9.31
N GLY A 109 -0.31 -8.73 8.60
CA GLY A 109 0.90 -9.43 9.07
C GLY A 109 1.01 -10.92 8.72
N LEU A 110 0.20 -11.46 7.79
CA LEU A 110 0.41 -12.85 7.32
C LEU A 110 1.77 -13.03 6.63
N SER A 111 2.33 -11.96 6.06
CA SER A 111 3.59 -11.98 5.32
C SER A 111 4.25 -10.59 5.36
N PRO A 112 4.93 -10.23 6.45
CA PRO A 112 5.42 -8.87 6.64
C PRO A 112 6.50 -8.49 5.63
N PHE A 113 6.46 -7.24 5.19
CA PHE A 113 7.46 -6.60 4.36
C PHE A 113 8.25 -5.51 5.11
N THR A 114 7.92 -5.26 6.37
CA THR A 114 8.63 -4.35 7.26
C THR A 114 8.95 -5.03 8.59
N GLY A 115 9.72 -4.34 9.44
CA GLY A 115 10.01 -4.82 10.79
C GLY A 115 8.89 -4.59 11.80
N SER A 116 7.80 -3.93 11.41
CA SER A 116 6.74 -3.51 12.30
C SER A 116 5.71 -4.58 12.60
N THR A 117 4.97 -4.38 13.70
CA THR A 117 3.93 -5.30 14.16
C THR A 117 2.84 -5.47 13.12
N PHE A 118 2.43 -4.37 12.47
CA PHE A 118 1.45 -4.40 11.40
C PHE A 118 1.98 -3.67 10.18
N ASP A 119 1.84 -4.28 9.02
CA ASP A 119 2.16 -3.61 7.76
C ASP A 119 1.29 -4.11 6.60
N GLY A 120 1.15 -3.25 5.60
CA GLY A 120 0.44 -3.62 4.39
C GLY A 120 0.22 -2.46 3.44
N GLY A 121 -0.11 -2.80 2.21
CA GLY A 121 -0.36 -1.82 1.17
C GLY A 121 -0.33 -2.45 -0.22
N ILE A 122 0.04 -1.63 -1.19
CA ILE A 122 0.08 -1.96 -2.60
C ILE A 122 1.43 -1.63 -3.22
N LEU A 123 1.98 -2.62 -3.94
CA LEU A 123 3.03 -2.44 -4.92
C LEU A 123 2.41 -2.42 -6.33
N CYS A 124 2.57 -1.32 -7.06
CA CYS A 124 2.14 -1.18 -8.45
C CYS A 124 3.36 -1.36 -9.37
N VAL A 125 3.34 -2.38 -10.22
CA VAL A 125 4.45 -2.70 -11.12
C VAL A 125 4.00 -2.51 -12.56
N GLY A 126 4.36 -1.37 -13.16
CA GLY A 126 4.19 -1.11 -14.58
C GLY A 126 5.44 -1.48 -15.38
N LYS A 127 5.31 -1.46 -16.72
CA LYS A 127 6.37 -1.91 -17.64
C LYS A 127 7.74 -1.23 -17.43
N ASN A 128 7.74 0.09 -17.21
CA ASN A 128 8.97 0.89 -17.08
C ASN A 128 9.02 1.67 -15.76
N SER A 129 7.99 1.62 -14.94
CA SER A 129 7.92 2.38 -13.69
C SER A 129 7.16 1.58 -12.66
N ALA A 130 7.47 1.79 -11.39
CA ALA A 130 6.76 1.18 -10.28
C ALA A 130 6.48 2.19 -9.19
N MET A 131 5.45 1.92 -8.40
CA MET A 131 5.04 2.73 -7.27
C MET A 131 4.76 1.82 -6.08
N CYS A 132 5.00 2.31 -4.87
CA CYS A 132 4.64 1.64 -3.63
C CYS A 132 3.80 2.59 -2.79
N ILE A 133 2.71 2.07 -2.23
CA ILE A 133 1.90 2.71 -1.21
C ILE A 133 1.85 1.72 -0.05
N TRP A 134 2.55 2.00 1.05
CA TRP A 134 2.68 1.04 2.15
C TRP A 134 2.52 1.75 3.48
N VAL A 135 1.84 1.11 4.42
CA VAL A 135 1.77 1.57 5.80
C VAL A 135 2.48 0.55 6.67
N GLU A 136 3.25 1.05 7.62
CA GLU A 136 3.63 0.31 8.81
C GLU A 136 3.07 0.97 10.06
N ASP A 137 2.75 0.16 11.05
CA ASP A 137 2.11 0.58 12.29
C ASP A 137 2.66 -0.26 13.45
N GLU A 138 2.84 0.39 14.59
CA GLU A 138 3.23 -0.22 15.86
C GLU A 138 2.12 0.08 16.87
N ASP A 139 1.82 -0.86 17.76
CA ASP A 139 0.82 -0.72 18.84
C ASP A 139 0.99 0.58 19.66
#